data_AF-A0AAU7ZKT3-F1
#
_entry.id   AF-A0AAU7ZKT3-F1
#
_cell.length_a   1.000
_cell.length_b   1.000
_cell.length_c   1.000
_cell.angle_alpha   90.00
_cell.angle_beta   90.00
_cell.angle_gamma   90.00
#
_symmetry.space_group_name_H-M   'P 1'
#
loop_
_entity.id
_entity.type
_entity.pdbx_description
1 polymer ?
#
loop_
_entity_poly.entity_id
_entity_poly.type
_entity_poly.pdbx_seq_one_letter_code
_entity_poly.pdbx_strand_id
1 'polypeptide(L)' 'MPNRKLNSSAIVNIEDLRRLAERRVPRSVFDYLDGGADAEVTLAENCRAFRDATFRPRNAATWVLKPHKAAL' A
#
# COMPACT_ATOMS: atom_id res chain seq x y z
N MET A 1 -19.53 -15.49 12.12
CA MET A 1 -19.05 -14.35 11.32
C MET A 1 -19.64 -14.47 9.92
N PRO A 2 -20.51 -13.55 9.45
CA PRO A 2 -21.06 -13.65 8.10
C PRO A 2 -19.95 -13.57 7.05
N ASN A 3 -19.91 -14.53 6.13
CA ASN A 3 -18.91 -14.66 5.06
C ASN A 3 -19.17 -13.63 3.95
N ARG A 4 -18.87 -12.36 4.22
CA ARG A 4 -18.98 -11.27 3.24
C ARG A 4 -17.71 -11.22 2.39
N LYS A 5 -17.83 -11.63 1.13
CA LYS A 5 -16.74 -11.58 0.14
C LYS A 5 -16.09 -10.20 0.09
N LEU A 6 -14.77 -10.18 -0.11
CA LEU A 6 -13.97 -8.97 -0.32
C LEU A 6 -14.35 -8.37 -1.67
N ASN A 7 -14.56 -7.05 -1.72
CA ASN A 7 -14.68 -6.35 -2.99
C ASN A 7 -13.27 -5.94 -3.44
N SER A 8 -12.64 -6.76 -4.27
CA SER A 8 -11.26 -6.55 -4.72
C SER A 8 -11.06 -5.23 -5.46
N SER A 9 -12.08 -4.71 -6.13
CA SER A 9 -12.02 -3.44 -6.86
C SER A 9 -11.92 -2.21 -5.95
N ALA A 10 -12.28 -2.35 -4.66
CA ALA A 10 -12.20 -1.28 -3.67
C ALA A 10 -10.89 -1.30 -2.86
N ILE A 11 -10.02 -2.27 -3.11
CA ILE A 11 -8.72 -2.43 -2.42
C ILE A 11 -7.63 -1.96 -3.38
N VAL A 12 -6.98 -0.85 -3.05
CA VAL A 12 -5.95 -0.25 -3.90
C VAL A 12 -4.56 -0.52 -3.34
N ASN A 13 -4.43 -0.67 -2.03
CA ASN A 13 -3.16 -0.91 -1.36
C ASN A 13 -3.30 -1.82 -0.12
N ILE A 14 -2.17 -2.11 0.51
CA ILE A 14 -2.08 -2.96 1.71
C ILE A 14 -2.76 -2.30 2.92
N GLU A 15 -2.76 -0.97 3.01
CA GLU A 15 -3.43 -0.24 4.10
C GLU A 15 -4.97 -0.41 4.06
N ASP A 16 -5.57 -0.54 2.88
CA ASP A 16 -7.00 -0.85 2.75
C ASP A 16 -7.33 -2.24 3.30
N LEU A 17 -6.44 -3.22 3.08
CA LEU A 17 -6.56 -4.56 3.65
C LEU A 17 -6.41 -4.53 5.17
N ARG A 18 -5.46 -3.74 5.69
CA ARG A 18 -5.21 -3.56 7.13
C ARG A 18 -6.45 -3.04 7.85
N ARG A 19 -7.04 -1.95 7.35
CA ARG A 19 -8.29 -1.36 7.88
C ARG A 19 -9.48 -2.32 7.84
N LEU A 20 -9.52 -3.17 6.81
CA LEU A 20 -10.58 -4.16 6.70
C LEU A 20 -10.39 -5.31 7.69
N ALA A 21 -9.15 -5.72 7.94
CA ALA A 21 -8.80 -6.71 8.95
C ALA A 21 -9.16 -6.20 10.36
N GLU A 22 -8.85 -4.95 10.68
CA GLU A 22 -9.18 -4.31 11.97
C GLU A 22 -10.69 -4.40 12.28
N ARG A 23 -11.55 -4.28 11.26
CA ARG A 23 -13.01 -4.33 11.41
C ARG A 23 -13.59 -5.73 11.47
N ARG A 24 -12.87 -6.74 10.97
CA ARG A 24 -13.40 -8.10 10.75
C ARG A 24 -12.79 -9.15 11.66
N VAL A 25 -11.57 -8.92 12.14
CA VAL A 25 -10.81 -9.86 12.97
C VAL A 25 -11.07 -9.52 14.45
N PRO A 26 -11.21 -10.53 15.34
CA PRO A 26 -11.24 -10.27 16.78
C PRO A 26 -10.03 -9.45 17.24
N ARG A 27 -10.24 -8.48 18.13
CA ARG A 27 -9.22 -7.49 18.50
C ARG A 27 -7.91 -8.10 18.97
N SER A 28 -7.94 -9.12 19.82
CA SER A 28 -6.74 -9.82 20.30
C SER A 28 -5.91 -10.47 19.18
N VAL A 29 -6.56 -10.95 18.12
CA VAL A 29 -5.89 -11.56 16.97
C VAL A 29 -5.34 -10.47 16.05
N PHE A 30 -6.07 -9.37 15.89
CA PHE A 30 -5.60 -8.22 15.13
C PHE A 30 -4.36 -7.59 15.78
N ASP A 31 -4.40 -7.32 17.09
CA ASP A 31 -3.29 -6.72 17.83
C ASP A 31 -2.03 -7.60 17.79
N TYR A 32 -2.17 -8.92 17.75
CA TYR A 32 -1.04 -9.84 17.57
C TYR A 32 -0.42 -9.81 16.16
N LEU A 33 -1.22 -9.58 15.13
CA LEU A 33 -0.78 -9.61 13.73
C LEU A 33 -0.30 -8.26 13.21
N ASP A 34 -0.93 -7.17 13.66
CA ASP A 34 -0.66 -5.80 13.25
C ASP A 34 0.33 -5.10 14.21
N GLY A 35 0.34 -5.52 15.49
CA GLY A 35 1.17 -4.92 16.52
C GLY A 35 2.66 -5.22 16.35
N GLY A 36 3.49 -4.20 16.53
CA GLY A 36 4.94 -4.31 16.64
C GLY A 36 5.40 -4.66 18.06
N ALA A 37 6.71 -4.78 18.26
CA ALA A 37 7.28 -4.98 19.59
C ALA A 37 7.23 -3.68 20.42
N ASP A 38 6.77 -3.78 21.67
CA ASP A 38 6.77 -2.71 22.68
C ASP A 38 6.15 -1.40 22.18
N ALA A 39 6.92 -0.33 21.97
CA ALA A 39 6.44 0.97 21.51
C ALA A 39 6.43 1.16 19.97
N GLU A 40 6.65 0.10 19.19
CA GLU A 40 6.63 0.09 17.71
C GLU A 40 7.62 1.06 17.03
N VAL A 41 8.59 1.59 17.76
CA VAL A 41 9.58 2.57 17.26
C VAL A 41 10.34 2.03 16.05
N THR A 42 10.75 0.76 16.10
CA THR A 42 11.45 0.10 14.99
C THR A 42 10.57 -0.04 13.75
N LEU A 43 9.27 -0.32 13.94
CA LEU A 43 8.33 -0.41 12.83
C LEU A 43 8.16 0.95 12.15
N ALA A 44 8.04 2.02 12.94
CA ALA A 44 7.94 3.38 12.42
C ALA A 44 9.21 3.81 11.67
N GLU A 45 10.39 3.51 12.21
CA GLU A 45 11.67 3.82 11.57
C GLU A 45 11.89 3.02 10.27
N ASN A 46 11.48 1.75 10.21
CA ASN A 46 11.52 0.97 8.96
C ASN A 46 10.68 1.63 7.86
N CYS A 47 9.44 2.02 8.18
CA CYS A 47 8.57 2.71 7.23
C CYS A 47 9.12 4.09 6.82
N ARG A 48 9.82 4.78 7.72
CA ARG A 48 10.50 6.04 7.42
C ARG A 48 11.67 5.85 6.47
N ALA A 49 12.53 4.86 6.71
CA ALA A 49 13.71 4.59 5.89
C ALA A 49 13.35 4.39 4.40
N PHE A 50 12.24 3.69 4.11
CA PHE A 50 11.76 3.52 2.74
C PHE A 50 11.14 4.78 2.13
N ARG A 51 10.55 5.68 2.94
CA ARG A 51 10.02 6.97 2.45
C ARG A 51 11.14 7.96 2.12
N ASP A 52 12.20 7.94 2.91
CA ASP A 52 13.34 8.85 2.74
C ASP A 52 14.24 8.41 1.56
N ALA A 53 14.14 7.15 1.12
CA ALA A 53 14.80 6.64 -0.07
C ALA A 53 14.15 7.19 -1.35
N THR A 54 14.90 7.95 -2.15
CA THR A 54 14.43 8.51 -3.43
C THR A 54 14.98 7.72 -4.61
N PHE A 55 14.10 7.34 -5.54
CA PHE A 55 14.53 6.74 -6.81
C PHE A 55 15.18 7.78 -7.74
N ARG A 56 16.33 7.40 -8.31
CA ARG A 56 16.99 8.11 -9.43
C ARG A 56 16.86 7.27 -10.71
N PRO A 57 15.71 7.29 -11.40
CA PRO A 57 15.52 6.50 -12.61
C PRO A 57 16.49 6.99 -13.70
N ARG A 58 17.39 6.10 -14.15
CA ARG A 58 18.44 6.43 -15.14
C ARG A 58 18.02 6.27 -16.60
N ASN A 59 16.83 5.74 -16.85
CA ASN A 59 16.32 5.56 -18.20
C ASN A 59 15.11 6.44 -18.42
N ALA A 60 15.36 7.68 -18.86
CA ALA A 60 14.44 8.35 -19.76
C ALA A 60 14.59 7.66 -21.14
N ALA A 61 14.02 6.47 -21.31
CA ALA A 61 13.51 6.16 -22.62
C ALA A 61 12.34 7.12 -22.78
N THR A 62 12.61 8.28 -23.36
CA THR A 62 11.61 9.25 -23.80
C THR A 62 10.54 8.44 -24.51
N TRP A 63 9.43 8.19 -23.82
CA TRP A 63 8.23 7.70 -24.48
C TRP A 63 7.78 8.90 -25.30
N VAL A 64 8.33 9.00 -26.52
CA VAL A 64 7.87 9.96 -27.51
C VAL A 64 6.40 9.61 -27.68
N LEU A 65 5.55 10.37 -27.01
CA LEU A 65 4.17 10.57 -27.41
C LEU A 65 4.26 10.94 -28.89
N LYS A 66 4.09 9.96 -29.79
CA LYS A 66 3.79 10.28 -31.17
C LYS A 66 2.49 11.07 -31.11
N PRO A 67 2.46 12.36 -31.48
CA PRO A 67 1.19 13.05 -31.57
C PRO A 67 0.35 12.29 -32.60
N HIS A 68 -0.76 11.73 -32.13
CA HIS A 68 -1.73 11.09 -32.99
C HIS A 68 -2.38 12.18 -33.86
N LYS A 69 -1.88 12.31 -35.09
CA LYS A 69 -2.46 13.02 -36.24
C LYS A 69 -2.86 14.49 -36.02
N ALA A 70 -2.05 15.39 -36.56
CA ALA A 70 -2.55 16.63 -37.15
C ALA A 70 -2.55 16.44 -38.68
N ALA A 71 -3.69 16.10 -39.25
CA ALA A 71 -3.98 16.28 -40.66
C ALA A 71 -5.51 16.36 -40.80
N LEU A 72 -5.97 17.59 -40.97
CA LEU A 72 -7.17 17.93 -41.72
C LEU A 72 -7.13 17.26 -43.10
#